data_AF-A0A0V8DRQ4-F1
#
_entry.id   AF-A0A0V8DRQ4-F1
#
_cell.length_a   1.000
_cell.length_b   1.000
_cell.length_c   1.000
_cell.angle_alpha   90.00
_cell.angle_beta   90.00
_cell.angle_gamma   90.00
#
_symmetry.space_group_name_H-M   'P 1'
#
loop_
_entity.id
_entity.type
_entity.pdbx_description
1 polymer ?
#
loop_
_entity_poly.entity_id
_entity_poly.type
_entity_poly.pdbx_seq_one_letter_code
_entity_poly.pdbx_strand_id
1 'polypeptide(L)'
;MMEIFTKIKKHYGRIKKLNNYDTLDKINLFHNEIILAIGLVFIYFYLHKHFSTIRNALSDTISFSSIIMGVLGVLIGILIALDSSSSFFKKAEQYNKKQMFYSGLMHQTKRAFITNIIFVSVTVIFNIVPPIENWFLKGIILLLWGYLFIKIIWQICYLIIVMVNVATYEEPKKEKEKKRS
;
A
#
# COMPACT_ATOMS: atom_id res chain seq x y z
N MET A 1 5.81 -14.96 -24.94
CA MET A 1 6.81 -13.87 -25.03
C MET A 1 6.20 -12.52 -25.44
N MET A 2 5.28 -12.47 -26.41
CA MET A 2 4.68 -11.20 -26.89
C MET A 2 3.94 -10.41 -25.79
N GLU A 3 3.18 -11.06 -24.91
CA GLU A 3 2.45 -10.41 -23.80
C GLU A 3 3.33 -9.73 -22.74
N ILE A 4 4.54 -10.28 -22.52
CA ILE A 4 5.51 -9.72 -21.57
C ILE A 4 6.04 -8.40 -22.10
N PHE A 5 6.36 -8.35 -23.41
CA PHE A 5 6.79 -7.13 -24.08
C PHE A 5 5.70 -6.04 -24.07
N THR A 6 4.42 -6.40 -24.23
CA THR A 6 3.31 -5.44 -24.13
C THR A 6 3.15 -4.90 -22.71
N LYS A 7 3.31 -5.74 -21.68
CA LYS A 7 3.30 -5.30 -20.27
C LYS A 7 4.46 -4.37 -19.95
N ILE A 8 5.68 -4.70 -20.41
CA ILE A 8 6.88 -3.88 -20.21
C ILE A 8 6.75 -2.53 -20.93
N LYS A 9 6.26 -2.52 -22.18
CA LYS A 9 6.03 -1.29 -22.95
C LYS A 9 4.95 -0.40 -22.32
N LYS A 10 3.91 -1.00 -21.73
CA LYS A 10 2.87 -0.29 -20.96
C LYS A 10 3.42 0.25 -19.63
N HIS A 11 4.38 -0.44 -19.02
CA HIS A 11 5.12 0.02 -17.84
C HIS A 11 5.98 1.25 -18.21
N TYR A 12 6.76 1.18 -19.29
CA TYR A 12 7.57 2.29 -19.82
C TYR A 12 6.72 3.49 -20.29
N GLY A 13 5.55 3.25 -20.88
CA GLY A 13 4.61 4.31 -21.25
C GLY A 13 4.05 5.09 -20.06
N ARG A 14 4.00 4.49 -18.86
CA ARG A 14 3.70 5.20 -17.61
C ARG A 14 4.86 6.11 -17.18
N ILE A 15 6.11 5.67 -17.39
CA ILE A 15 7.34 6.41 -17.05
C ILE A 15 7.37 7.80 -17.70
N LYS A 16 6.96 7.91 -18.96
CA LYS A 16 6.98 9.18 -19.72
C LYS A 16 5.93 10.20 -19.24
N LYS A 17 4.93 9.80 -18.44
CA LYS A 17 3.89 10.68 -17.85
C LYS A 17 4.22 11.17 -16.43
N LEU A 18 5.38 10.80 -15.87
CA LEU A 18 5.74 11.10 -14.48
C LEU A 18 6.07 12.56 -14.18
N ASN A 19 6.15 13.47 -15.16
CA ASN A 19 6.59 14.84 -14.84
C ASN A 19 5.54 15.69 -14.09
N ASN A 20 4.26 15.30 -14.12
CA ASN A 20 3.14 16.03 -13.49
C ASN A 20 2.54 15.35 -12.25
N TYR A 21 3.11 14.24 -11.78
CA TYR A 21 2.62 13.53 -10.60
C TYR A 21 3.44 13.89 -9.37
N ASP A 22 2.79 13.99 -8.22
CA ASP A 22 3.44 14.22 -6.93
C ASP A 22 4.41 13.08 -6.60
N THR A 23 5.45 13.37 -5.85
CA THR A 23 6.57 12.47 -5.53
C THR A 23 6.09 11.14 -4.95
N LEU A 24 5.03 11.18 -4.13
CA LEU A 24 4.36 10.01 -3.55
C LEU A 24 3.73 9.08 -4.59
N ASP A 25 3.10 9.63 -5.63
CA ASP A 25 2.49 8.84 -6.71
C ASP A 25 3.56 8.16 -7.58
N LYS A 26 4.73 8.81 -7.74
CA LYS A 26 5.88 8.21 -8.43
C LYS A 26 6.39 6.99 -7.67
N ILE A 27 6.59 7.12 -6.36
CA ILE A 27 7.08 6.04 -5.49
C ILE A 27 6.05 4.91 -5.42
N ASN A 28 4.75 5.25 -5.38
CA ASN A 28 3.69 4.24 -5.41
C ASN A 28 3.65 3.43 -6.71
N LEU A 29 4.18 3.96 -7.82
CA LEU A 29 4.24 3.22 -9.08
C LEU A 29 5.31 2.11 -9.06
N PHE A 30 6.43 2.35 -8.37
CA PHE A 30 7.57 1.44 -8.25
C PHE A 30 7.66 0.72 -6.90
N HIS A 31 6.65 0.86 -6.03
CA HIS A 31 6.71 0.36 -4.65
C HIS A 31 7.07 -1.13 -4.57
N ASN A 32 6.54 -1.98 -5.46
CA ASN A 32 6.86 -3.42 -5.44
C ASN A 32 8.35 -3.70 -5.70
N GLU A 33 9.00 -2.91 -6.57
CA GLU A 33 10.44 -3.04 -6.87
C GLU A 33 11.29 -2.57 -5.68
N ILE A 34 10.88 -1.46 -5.06
CA ILE A 34 11.54 -0.91 -3.85
C ILE A 34 11.41 -1.90 -2.69
N ILE A 35 10.22 -2.47 -2.47
CA ILE A 35 9.98 -3.45 -1.41
C ILE A 35 10.83 -4.70 -1.63
N LEU A 36 10.96 -5.15 -2.89
CA LEU A 36 11.78 -6.31 -3.23
C LEU A 36 13.27 -6.02 -2.97
N ALA A 37 13.76 -4.83 -3.34
CA ALA A 37 15.13 -4.40 -3.03
C ALA A 37 15.40 -4.36 -1.52
N ILE A 38 14.47 -3.80 -0.74
CA ILE A 38 14.55 -3.79 0.73
C ILE A 38 14.53 -5.24 1.27
N GLY A 39 13.69 -6.11 0.74
CA GLY A 39 13.63 -7.52 1.11
C GLY A 39 14.96 -8.26 0.88
N LEU A 40 15.65 -7.98 -0.23
CA LEU A 40 16.98 -8.52 -0.50
C LEU A 40 18.03 -8.04 0.51
N VAL A 41 17.97 -6.77 0.92
CA VAL A 41 18.84 -6.21 1.97
C VAL A 41 18.59 -6.90 3.31
N PHE A 42 17.33 -7.14 3.68
CA PHE A 42 17.00 -7.89 4.91
C PHE A 42 17.54 -9.31 4.90
N ILE A 43 17.50 -10.00 3.75
CA ILE A 43 18.11 -11.32 3.61
C ILE A 43 19.62 -11.24 3.78
N TYR A 44 20.29 -10.29 3.13
CA TYR A 44 21.74 -10.12 3.27
C TYR A 44 22.16 -9.99 4.75
N PHE A 45 21.46 -9.16 5.52
CA PHE A 45 21.70 -9.01 6.96
C PHE A 45 21.36 -10.27 7.77
N TYR A 46 20.29 -10.98 7.41
CA TYR A 46 19.94 -12.25 8.03
C TYR A 46 21.02 -13.33 7.81
N LEU A 47 21.57 -13.40 6.60
CA LEU A 47 22.64 -14.33 6.23
C LEU A 47 23.95 -14.05 6.97
N HIS A 48 24.23 -12.78 7.26
CA HIS A 48 25.40 -12.36 8.06
C HIS A 48 25.16 -12.45 9.58
N LYS A 49 24.08 -13.12 10.02
CA LYS A 49 23.73 -13.35 11.43
C LYS A 49 23.59 -12.07 12.28
N HIS A 50 23.36 -10.91 11.65
CA HIS A 50 23.08 -9.66 12.38
C HIS A 50 21.69 -9.63 13.01
N PHE A 51 20.78 -10.50 12.56
CA PHE A 51 19.45 -10.65 13.16
C PHE A 51 19.29 -12.00 13.86
N SER A 52 18.69 -11.98 15.06
CA SER A 52 18.27 -13.17 15.77
C SER A 52 17.04 -13.82 15.11
N THR A 53 16.69 -15.03 15.55
CA THR A 53 15.64 -15.87 14.97
C THR A 53 14.31 -15.13 14.81
N ILE A 54 13.78 -15.07 13.58
CA ILE A 54 12.48 -14.45 13.22
C ILE A 54 11.33 -14.92 14.11
N ARG A 55 11.38 -16.15 14.64
CA ARG A 55 10.35 -16.70 15.53
C ARG A 55 10.07 -15.80 16.74
N ASN A 56 11.08 -15.09 17.25
CA ASN A 56 10.88 -14.19 18.39
C ASN A 56 10.06 -12.95 18.02
N ALA A 57 10.11 -12.52 16.75
CA ALA A 57 9.36 -11.37 16.25
C ALA A 57 7.97 -11.73 15.70
N LEU A 58 7.61 -13.02 15.59
CA LEU A 58 6.33 -13.44 15.02
C LEU A 58 5.14 -13.00 15.88
N SER A 59 5.25 -13.09 17.22
CA SER A 59 4.21 -12.64 18.14
C SER A 59 3.93 -11.15 17.96
N ASP A 60 4.99 -10.33 17.98
CA ASP A 60 4.89 -8.88 17.77
C ASP A 60 4.30 -8.55 16.40
N THR A 61 4.63 -9.34 15.39
CA THR A 61 4.12 -9.15 14.04
C THR A 61 2.63 -9.46 13.92
N ILE A 62 2.13 -10.49 14.63
CA ILE A 62 0.70 -10.78 14.72
C ILE A 62 -0.03 -9.63 15.41
N SER A 63 0.50 -9.14 16.54
CA SER A 63 -0.05 -7.98 17.24
C SER A 63 -0.09 -6.73 16.36
N PHE A 64 0.98 -6.46 15.62
CA PHE A 64 1.05 -5.35 14.66
C PHE A 64 -0.02 -5.49 13.55
N SER A 65 -0.22 -6.70 13.05
CA SER A 65 -1.24 -6.97 12.05
C SER A 65 -2.67 -6.77 12.58
N SER A 66 -2.92 -7.04 13.87
CA SER A 66 -4.19 -6.71 14.52
C SER A 66 -4.44 -5.20 14.58
N ILE A 67 -3.40 -4.40 14.90
CA ILE A 67 -3.48 -2.93 14.89
C ILE A 67 -3.82 -2.44 13.48
N ILE A 68 -3.11 -2.95 12.48
CA ILE A 68 -3.38 -2.65 11.06
C ILE A 68 -4.85 -2.93 10.70
N MET A 69 -5.38 -4.06 11.15
CA MET A 69 -6.76 -4.44 10.87
C MET A 69 -7.75 -3.42 11.45
N GLY A 70 -7.50 -2.95 12.67
CA GLY A 70 -8.26 -1.88 13.31
C GLY A 70 -8.18 -0.57 12.53
N VAL A 71 -6.98 -0.17 12.11
CA VAL A 71 -6.77 1.03 11.28
C VAL A 71 -7.54 0.93 9.96
N LEU A 72 -7.47 -0.20 9.26
CA LEU A 72 -8.21 -0.42 8.01
C LEU A 72 -9.73 -0.34 8.24
N GLY A 73 -10.24 -0.87 9.35
CA GLY A 73 -11.65 -0.73 9.74
C GLY A 73 -12.05 0.74 9.92
N VAL A 74 -11.23 1.53 10.61
CA VAL A 74 -11.44 2.98 10.78
C VAL A 74 -11.41 3.68 9.43
N LEU A 75 -10.47 3.35 8.54
CA LEU A 75 -10.38 3.94 7.20
C LEU A 75 -11.63 3.64 6.35
N ILE A 76 -12.22 2.44 6.45
CA ILE A 76 -13.50 2.13 5.80
C ILE A 76 -14.61 3.06 6.34
N GLY A 77 -14.68 3.23 7.67
CA GLY A 77 -15.65 4.13 8.30
C GLY A 77 -15.49 5.59 7.85
N ILE A 78 -14.25 6.08 7.82
CA ILE A 78 -13.92 7.43 7.32
C ILE A 78 -14.33 7.57 5.86
N LEU A 79 -14.02 6.60 5.00
CA LEU A 79 -14.36 6.65 3.58
C LEU A 79 -15.88 6.76 3.36
N ILE A 80 -16.68 6.00 4.12
CA ILE A 80 -18.15 6.07 4.08
C ILE A 80 -18.63 7.46 4.55
N ALA A 81 -18.04 8.01 5.61
CA ALA A 81 -18.40 9.34 6.10
C ALA A 81 -18.00 10.47 5.12
N LEU A 82 -16.86 10.33 4.44
CA LEU A 82 -16.38 11.32 3.47
C LEU A 82 -17.22 11.36 2.20
N ASP A 83 -17.78 10.24 1.76
CA ASP A 83 -18.62 10.15 0.55
C ASP A 83 -19.86 11.06 0.61
N SER A 84 -20.41 11.26 1.81
CA SER A 84 -21.56 12.13 2.05
C SER A 84 -21.17 13.57 2.41
N SER A 85 -20.04 13.78 3.08
CA SER A 85 -19.70 15.06 3.70
C SER A 85 -18.63 15.87 2.98
N SER A 86 -17.69 15.24 2.27
CA SER A 86 -16.48 15.95 1.80
C SER A 86 -16.72 16.85 0.58
N SER A 87 -16.04 17.99 0.56
CA SER A 87 -15.98 18.91 -0.57
C SER A 87 -15.37 18.25 -1.82
N PHE A 88 -14.42 17.33 -1.63
CA PHE A 88 -13.82 16.57 -2.73
C PHE A 88 -14.86 15.73 -3.47
N PHE A 89 -15.65 14.91 -2.77
CA PHE A 89 -16.64 14.05 -3.41
C PHE A 89 -17.78 14.87 -4.04
N LYS A 90 -18.19 15.98 -3.43
CA LYS A 90 -19.14 16.93 -4.05
C LYS A 90 -18.63 17.51 -5.37
N LYS A 91 -17.35 17.88 -5.44
CA LYS A 91 -16.74 18.36 -6.68
C LYS A 91 -16.55 17.24 -7.70
N ALA A 92 -16.15 16.05 -7.27
CA ALA A 92 -16.03 14.89 -8.13
C ALA A 92 -17.39 14.46 -8.73
N GLU A 93 -18.50 14.74 -8.02
CA GLU A 93 -19.86 14.53 -8.50
C GLU A 93 -20.20 15.46 -9.66
N GLN A 94 -19.77 16.73 -9.62
CA GLN A 94 -19.93 17.68 -10.74
C GLN A 94 -19.26 17.20 -12.04
N TYR A 95 -18.23 16.36 -11.94
CA TYR A 95 -17.53 15.77 -13.08
C TYR A 95 -17.93 14.31 -13.37
N ASN A 96 -18.98 13.77 -12.73
CA ASN A 96 -19.38 12.36 -12.82
C ASN A 96 -18.23 11.36 -12.53
N LYS A 97 -17.30 11.73 -11.63
CA LYS A 97 -16.17 10.89 -11.22
C LYS A 97 -16.26 10.38 -9.78
N LYS A 98 -17.22 10.85 -8.98
CA LYS A 98 -17.42 10.44 -7.57
C LYS A 98 -17.35 8.93 -7.38
N GLN A 99 -18.19 8.18 -8.10
CA GLN A 99 -18.27 6.73 -7.97
C GLN A 99 -16.98 6.02 -8.39
N MET A 100 -16.24 6.55 -9.37
CA MET A 100 -14.93 6.01 -9.79
C MET A 100 -13.88 6.18 -8.69
N PHE A 101 -13.83 7.35 -8.04
CA PHE A 101 -12.90 7.59 -6.93
C PHE A 101 -13.27 6.76 -5.70
N TYR A 102 -14.54 6.75 -5.32
CA TYR A 102 -15.03 5.99 -4.17
C TYR A 102 -14.79 4.49 -4.33
N SER A 103 -15.20 3.91 -5.47
CA SER A 103 -14.97 2.49 -5.75
C SER A 103 -13.48 2.15 -5.82
N GLY A 104 -12.64 3.03 -6.38
CA GLY A 104 -11.19 2.87 -6.41
C GLY A 104 -10.55 2.84 -5.02
N LEU A 105 -10.92 3.78 -4.15
CA LEU A 105 -10.49 3.82 -2.74
C LEU A 105 -10.97 2.60 -1.98
N MET A 106 -12.25 2.27 -2.08
CA MET A 106 -12.85 1.11 -1.41
C MET A 106 -12.19 -0.21 -1.85
N HIS A 107 -11.91 -0.36 -3.14
CA HIS A 107 -11.23 -1.55 -3.67
C HIS A 107 -9.79 -1.66 -3.16
N GLN A 108 -9.07 -0.53 -3.07
CA GLN A 108 -7.72 -0.52 -2.50
C GLN A 108 -7.72 -0.86 -1.00
N THR A 109 -8.65 -0.29 -0.22
CA THR A 109 -8.81 -0.61 1.21
C THR A 109 -9.17 -2.09 1.41
N LYS A 110 -10.13 -2.63 0.64
CA LYS A 110 -10.47 -4.05 0.66
C LYS A 110 -9.26 -4.93 0.32
N ARG A 111 -8.46 -4.54 -0.67
CA ARG A 111 -7.27 -5.28 -1.06
C ARG A 111 -6.20 -5.27 0.03
N ALA A 112 -5.98 -4.14 0.71
CA ALA A 112 -5.08 -4.05 1.85
C ALA A 112 -5.55 -4.96 3.01
N PHE A 113 -6.86 -4.97 3.28
CA PHE A 113 -7.49 -5.83 4.28
C PHE A 113 -7.27 -7.32 4.00
N ILE A 114 -7.55 -7.77 2.77
CA ILE A 114 -7.32 -9.16 2.36
C ILE A 114 -5.82 -9.50 2.41
N THR A 115 -4.96 -8.59 1.98
CA THR A 115 -3.49 -8.80 2.03
C THR A 115 -3.02 -8.99 3.47
N ASN A 116 -3.55 -8.21 4.42
CA ASN A 116 -3.26 -8.36 5.84
C ASN A 116 -3.72 -9.71 6.39
N ILE A 117 -4.93 -10.16 6.06
CA ILE A 117 -5.42 -11.50 6.44
C ILE A 117 -4.48 -12.59 5.93
N ILE A 118 -4.10 -12.54 4.65
CA ILE A 118 -3.18 -13.52 4.05
C ILE A 118 -1.85 -13.52 4.81
N PHE A 119 -1.33 -12.34 5.15
CA PHE A 119 -0.07 -12.22 5.88
C PHE A 119 -0.14 -12.80 7.29
N VAL A 120 -1.23 -12.56 8.04
CA VAL A 120 -1.44 -13.22 9.36
C VAL A 120 -1.47 -14.72 9.21
N SER A 121 -2.25 -15.24 8.26
CA SER A 121 -2.35 -16.68 8.02
C SER A 121 -0.99 -17.30 7.71
N VAL A 122 -0.18 -16.66 6.85
CA VAL A 122 1.19 -17.10 6.54
C VAL A 122 2.08 -17.05 7.78
N THR A 123 1.97 -15.99 8.59
CA THR A 123 2.76 -15.81 9.82
C THR A 123 2.42 -16.86 10.87
N VAL A 124 1.14 -17.20 11.03
CA VAL A 124 0.67 -18.27 11.93
C VAL A 124 1.15 -19.63 11.46
N ILE A 125 1.04 -19.94 10.17
CA ILE A 125 1.58 -21.19 9.60
C ILE A 125 3.07 -21.28 9.88
N PHE A 126 3.83 -20.20 9.66
CA PHE A 126 5.26 -20.16 9.90
C PHE A 126 5.64 -20.36 11.38
N ASN A 127 4.77 -19.97 12.32
CA ASN A 127 4.99 -20.19 13.74
C ASN A 127 4.84 -21.67 14.16
N ILE A 128 3.97 -22.42 13.46
CA ILE A 128 3.64 -23.82 13.77
C ILE A 128 4.59 -24.79 13.06
N VAL A 129 5.07 -24.44 11.86
CA VAL A 129 5.95 -25.30 11.06
C VAL A 129 7.31 -25.47 11.77
N PRO A 130 7.86 -26.70 11.84
CA PRO A 130 9.17 -26.95 12.43
C PRO A 130 10.27 -26.17 11.71
N PRO A 131 11.36 -25.82 12.40
CA PRO A 131 12.45 -25.06 11.80
C PRO A 131 13.01 -25.78 10.58
N ILE A 132 13.01 -25.07 9.46
CA ILE A 132 13.54 -25.57 8.20
C ILE A 132 15.07 -25.50 8.24
N GLU A 133 15.73 -26.65 8.09
CA GLU A 133 17.18 -26.76 8.09
C GLU A 133 17.80 -26.28 6.76
N ASN A 134 17.06 -26.40 5.66
CA ASN A 134 17.53 -25.97 4.34
C ASN A 134 17.62 -24.43 4.25
N TRP A 135 18.86 -23.95 4.15
CA TRP A 135 19.19 -22.52 4.09
C TRP A 135 18.55 -21.78 2.91
N PHE A 136 18.49 -22.41 1.73
CA PHE A 136 17.86 -21.80 0.55
C PHE A 136 16.36 -21.61 0.74
N LEU A 137 15.68 -22.67 1.22
CA LEU A 137 14.24 -22.64 1.44
C LEU A 137 13.87 -21.60 2.51
N LYS A 138 14.68 -21.50 3.56
CA LYS A 138 14.56 -20.50 4.63
C LYS A 138 14.69 -19.06 4.11
N GLY A 139 15.65 -18.80 3.22
CA GLY A 139 15.83 -17.50 2.58
C GLY A 139 14.64 -17.08 1.72
N ILE A 140 14.06 -18.02 0.94
CA ILE A 140 12.88 -17.75 0.10
C ILE A 140 11.67 -17.41 0.97
N ILE A 141 11.43 -18.18 2.04
CA ILE A 141 10.31 -17.92 2.95
C ILE A 141 10.48 -16.57 3.64
N LEU A 142 11.71 -16.23 4.05
CA LEU A 142 12.01 -14.93 4.62
C LEU A 142 11.74 -13.78 3.64
N LEU A 143 12.17 -13.94 2.38
CA LEU A 143 11.93 -12.96 1.33
C LEU A 143 10.43 -12.72 1.15
N LEU A 144 9.66 -13.81 1.02
CA LEU A 144 8.22 -13.75 0.82
C LEU A 144 7.52 -13.07 2.01
N TRP A 145 7.88 -13.49 3.23
CA TRP A 145 7.30 -12.95 4.45
C TRP A 145 7.63 -11.47 4.65
N GLY A 146 8.91 -11.09 4.50
CA GLY A 146 9.35 -9.70 4.61
C GLY A 146 8.75 -8.81 3.52
N TYR A 147 8.65 -9.33 2.29
CA TYR A 147 7.96 -8.64 1.19
C TYR A 147 6.49 -8.36 1.56
N LEU A 148 5.76 -9.35 2.06
CA LEU A 148 4.36 -9.16 2.47
C LEU A 148 4.23 -8.15 3.61
N PHE A 149 5.10 -8.23 4.61
CA PHE A 149 5.10 -7.32 5.76
C PHE A 149 5.27 -5.86 5.33
N ILE A 150 6.32 -5.56 4.57
CA ILE A 150 6.61 -4.19 4.11
C ILE A 150 5.52 -3.70 3.15
N LYS A 151 5.00 -4.59 2.29
CA LYS A 151 3.90 -4.26 1.37
C LYS A 151 2.64 -3.80 2.10
N ILE A 152 2.29 -4.43 3.21
CA ILE A 152 1.12 -4.04 4.00
C ILE A 152 1.34 -2.67 4.63
N ILE A 153 2.52 -2.43 5.23
CA ILE A 153 2.88 -1.12 5.80
C ILE A 153 2.72 -0.03 4.74
N TRP A 154 3.30 -0.24 3.56
CA TRP A 154 3.20 0.70 2.45
C TRP A 154 1.76 1.00 2.05
N GLN A 155 0.95 -0.06 1.86
CA GLN A 155 -0.46 0.09 1.46
C GLN A 155 -1.26 0.94 2.45
N ILE A 156 -1.04 0.75 3.75
CA ILE A 156 -1.76 1.49 4.79
C ILE A 156 -1.30 2.93 4.86
N CYS A 157 0.02 3.17 4.88
CA CYS A 157 0.56 4.52 4.85
C CYS A 157 0.03 5.31 3.65
N TYR A 158 0.03 4.71 2.47
CA TYR A 158 -0.51 5.32 1.26
C TYR A 158 -2.01 5.62 1.38
N LEU A 159 -2.80 4.65 1.85
CA LEU A 159 -4.24 4.85 2.04
C LEU A 159 -4.56 5.98 3.04
N ILE A 160 -3.82 6.05 4.16
CA ILE A 160 -3.98 7.12 5.15
C ILE A 160 -3.72 8.47 4.49
N ILE A 161 -2.59 8.62 3.78
CA ILE A 161 -2.23 9.88 3.12
C ILE A 161 -3.31 10.30 2.11
N VAL A 162 -3.77 9.38 1.27
CA VAL A 162 -4.81 9.69 0.29
C VAL A 162 -6.12 10.07 0.98
N MET A 163 -6.54 9.36 2.03
CA MET A 163 -7.77 9.69 2.76
C MET A 163 -7.68 11.05 3.47
N VAL A 164 -6.53 11.38 4.06
CA VAL A 164 -6.29 12.70 4.66
C VAL A 164 -6.39 13.79 3.59
N ASN A 165 -5.72 13.62 2.45
CA ASN A 165 -5.79 14.58 1.35
C ASN A 165 -7.21 14.78 0.80
N VAL A 166 -8.03 13.72 0.76
CA VAL A 166 -9.45 13.81 0.40
C VAL A 166 -10.25 14.57 1.47
N ALA A 167 -9.97 14.32 2.75
CA ALA A 167 -10.65 14.95 3.86
C ALA A 167 -10.32 16.45 3.99
N THR A 168 -9.06 16.83 3.78
CA THR A 168 -8.58 18.22 3.86
C THR A 168 -8.71 18.99 2.55
N TYR A 169 -9.39 18.44 1.55
CA TYR A 169 -9.57 19.11 0.28
C TYR A 169 -10.50 20.33 0.45
N GLU A 170 -9.94 21.51 0.28
CA GLU A 170 -10.68 22.76 0.16
C GLU A 170 -10.80 23.15 -1.32
N GLU A 171 -11.98 23.62 -1.74
CA GLU A 171 -12.10 24.17 -3.08
C GLU A 171 -11.27 25.45 -3.19
N PRO A 172 -10.42 25.61 -4.24
CA PRO A 172 -9.71 26.85 -4.45
C PRO A 172 -10.75 27.96 -4.60
N LYS A 173 -10.72 28.94 -3.68
CA LYS A 173 -11.58 30.13 -3.74
C LYS A 173 -11.40 30.75 -5.11
N LYS A 174 -12.47 30.78 -5.91
CA LYS A 174 -12.46 31.50 -7.18
C LYS A 174 -12.20 32.97 -6.84
N GLU A 175 -11.02 33.49 -7.16
CA GLU A 175 -10.82 34.93 -7.41
C GLU A 175 -11.76 35.32 -8.56
N LYS A 176 -13.02 35.58 -8.24
CA LYS A 176 -13.89 36.42 -9.03
C LYS A 176 -13.68 37.84 -8.49
N GLU A 177 -13.48 38.79 -9.40
CA GLU A 177 -13.35 40.24 -9.17
C GLU A 177 -11.93 40.81 -8.99
N LYS A 178 -11.11 40.77 -10.06
CA LYS A 178 -10.16 41.89 -10.35
C LYS A 178 -9.74 42.02 -11.82
N LYS A 179 -10.66 41.77 -12.76
CA LYS A 179 -10.54 42.20 -14.17
C LYS A 179 -11.87 42.72 -14.74
N ARG A 180 -12.63 43.40 -13.90
CA ARG A 180 -13.72 44.31 -14.29
C ARG A 180 -13.59 45.57 -13.42
N SER A 181 -12.55 46.35 -13.66
CA SER A 181 -12.48 47.78 -13.36
C SER A 181 -11.59 48.42 -14.40
#